data_AF-A2V738-F1
#
_entry.id   AF-A2V738-F1
#
_cell.length_a   1.000
_cell.length_b   1.000
_cell.length_c   1.000
_cell.angle_alpha   90.00
_cell.angle_beta   90.00
_cell.angle_gamma   90.00
#
_symmetry.space_group_name_H-M   'P 1'
#
loop_
_entity.id
_entity.type
_entity.pdbx_description
1 polymer ?
#
loop_
_entity_poly.entity_id
_entity_poly.type
_entity_poly.pdbx_seq_one_letter_code
_entity_poly.pdbx_strand_id
1 'polypeptide(L)'
;CTDALSAEKYYYFIRLMGRKASHVALECALQSHPNMVILGEEVAASKLTIFDITKQICDAVQARAEKDKNHGVILIPEGLVESIPELYALLQEIHGLHGQGVSVENISSQLSPWASALFEFLPPFIRKQLLLHPESDDSAQLSQIETEKLLAQLVETEMNRRLKEGTYKGKKFNAICHFFGYQARGALPSKFDCDYAYVLGHVCYHIIAAGLNGYMATVTNLKSPVNKWRCGAAPISSMMTVKRWSRGPSATQIGKPAVHMASVDLKGKAYDVLRQNSSSFLLEDVYRNPGPLQFDGPG
;
A
#
# COMPACT_ATOMS: atom_id res chain seq x y z
N CYS A 1 10.31 -1.28 -14.95
CA CYS A 1 9.82 -2.21 -16.00
C CYS A 1 10.83 -2.39 -17.13
N THR A 2 11.28 -1.33 -17.81
CA THR A 2 12.27 -1.43 -18.90
C THR A 2 13.56 -2.15 -18.49
N ASP A 3 14.10 -1.83 -17.31
CA ASP A 3 15.29 -2.52 -16.80
C ASP A 3 15.07 -4.02 -16.56
N ALA A 4 13.87 -4.42 -16.11
CA ALA A 4 13.51 -5.82 -15.94
C ALA A 4 13.49 -6.58 -17.28
N LEU A 5 12.97 -5.94 -18.34
CA LEU A 5 13.02 -6.46 -19.70
C LEU A 5 14.44 -6.57 -20.23
N SER A 6 15.31 -5.60 -19.95
CA SER A 6 16.67 -5.59 -20.49
C SER A 6 17.59 -6.57 -19.77
N ALA A 7 17.44 -6.73 -18.45
CA ALA A 7 18.32 -7.58 -17.63
C ALA A 7 17.89 -9.06 -17.63
N GLU A 8 16.58 -9.33 -17.78
CA GLU A 8 15.95 -10.67 -17.85
C GLU A 8 16.31 -11.62 -16.68
N LYS A 9 16.64 -11.05 -15.51
CA LYS A 9 17.14 -11.82 -14.35
C LYS A 9 16.66 -11.37 -12.97
N TYR A 10 15.91 -10.28 -12.89
CA TYR A 10 15.51 -9.68 -11.61
C TYR A 10 14.00 -9.56 -11.48
N TYR A 11 13.52 -9.85 -10.27
CA TYR A 11 12.19 -9.48 -9.82
C TYR A 11 12.26 -8.23 -8.95
N TYR A 12 11.59 -7.17 -9.37
CA TYR A 12 11.57 -5.89 -8.65
C TYR A 12 10.36 -5.85 -7.73
N PHE A 13 10.61 -5.74 -6.42
CA PHE A 13 9.60 -5.55 -5.39
C PHE A 13 9.57 -4.06 -5.05
N ILE A 14 8.52 -3.38 -5.51
CA ILE A 14 8.40 -1.92 -5.40
C ILE A 14 7.33 -1.61 -4.37
N ARG A 15 7.76 -1.16 -3.18
CA ARG A 15 6.86 -0.60 -2.18
C ARG A 15 6.48 0.83 -2.53
N LEU A 16 5.18 1.12 -2.48
CA LEU A 16 4.62 2.43 -2.77
C LEU A 16 3.98 3.01 -1.51
N MET A 17 4.25 4.29 -1.27
CA MET A 17 3.58 5.04 -0.21
C MET A 17 2.08 5.16 -0.47
N GLY A 18 1.26 5.00 0.55
CA GLY A 18 -0.21 4.96 0.44
C GLY A 18 -0.96 4.89 1.77
N ARG A 19 -0.23 4.94 2.91
CA ARG A 19 -0.74 4.64 4.24
C ARG A 19 -1.61 3.39 4.20
N LYS A 20 -2.91 3.52 4.46
CA LYS A 20 -3.85 2.40 4.67
C LYS A 20 -4.62 1.97 3.43
N ALA A 21 -4.55 2.70 2.32
CA ALA A 21 -5.33 2.43 1.11
C ALA A 21 -4.42 2.19 -0.10
N SER A 22 -4.86 1.36 -1.04
CA SER A 22 -4.03 0.96 -2.19
C SER A 22 -4.23 1.85 -3.43
N HIS A 23 -4.80 3.05 -3.30
CA HIS A 23 -5.09 3.94 -4.45
C HIS A 23 -3.86 4.24 -5.30
N VAL A 24 -2.73 4.55 -4.66
CA VAL A 24 -1.46 4.82 -5.35
C VAL A 24 -0.96 3.59 -6.09
N ALA A 25 -1.03 2.41 -5.45
CA ALA A 25 -0.61 1.15 -6.08
C ALA A 25 -1.50 0.77 -7.26
N LEU A 26 -2.82 0.98 -7.15
CA LEU A 26 -3.78 0.76 -8.24
C LEU A 26 -3.50 1.69 -9.43
N GLU A 27 -3.32 2.99 -9.18
CA GLU A 27 -3.01 3.96 -10.24
C GLU A 27 -1.68 3.62 -10.93
N CYS A 28 -0.62 3.36 -10.15
CA CYS A 28 0.66 2.94 -10.70
C CYS A 28 0.54 1.65 -11.52
N ALA A 29 -0.30 0.70 -11.10
CA ALA A 29 -0.54 -0.53 -11.86
C ALA A 29 -1.21 -0.25 -13.21
N LEU A 30 -2.23 0.61 -13.23
CA LEU A 30 -2.92 1.00 -14.47
C LEU A 30 -2.01 1.79 -15.44
N GLN A 31 -1.08 2.59 -14.92
CA GLN A 31 -0.16 3.39 -15.73
C GLN A 31 1.03 2.60 -16.27
N SER A 32 1.55 1.62 -15.52
CA SER A 32 2.82 0.94 -15.84
C SER A 32 2.69 -0.53 -16.23
N HIS A 33 1.53 -1.13 -16.00
CA HIS A 33 1.24 -2.55 -16.27
C HIS A 33 2.27 -3.51 -15.66
N PRO A 34 2.51 -3.47 -14.33
CA PRO A 34 3.41 -4.41 -13.67
C PRO A 34 2.86 -5.84 -13.80
N ASN A 35 3.71 -6.86 -13.61
CA ASN A 35 3.24 -8.25 -13.71
C ASN A 35 2.28 -8.61 -12.58
N MET A 36 2.44 -7.97 -11.42
CA MET A 36 1.57 -8.20 -10.29
C MET A 36 1.46 -6.94 -9.43
N VAL A 37 0.30 -6.73 -8.84
CA VAL A 37 0.05 -5.73 -7.81
C VAL A 37 -0.75 -6.38 -6.70
N ILE A 38 -0.35 -6.16 -5.46
CA ILE A 38 -1.08 -6.65 -4.29
C ILE A 38 -1.90 -5.49 -3.75
N LEU A 39 -3.21 -5.65 -3.63
CA LEU A 39 -4.08 -4.63 -3.04
C LEU A 39 -4.46 -5.05 -1.62
N GLY A 40 -4.23 -4.16 -0.64
CA GLY A 40 -4.58 -4.41 0.75
C GLY A 40 -6.07 -4.72 0.94
N GLU A 41 -6.93 -4.06 0.17
CA GLU A 41 -8.37 -4.28 0.18
C GLU A 41 -8.77 -5.70 -0.25
N GLU A 42 -8.08 -6.27 -1.25
CA GLU A 42 -8.32 -7.65 -1.72
C GLU A 42 -7.82 -8.68 -0.70
N VAL A 43 -6.64 -8.41 -0.11
CA VAL A 43 -6.04 -9.21 0.95
C VAL A 43 -6.95 -9.26 2.18
N ALA A 44 -7.47 -8.12 2.61
CA ALA A 44 -8.39 -8.03 3.74
C ALA A 44 -9.74 -8.70 3.45
N ALA A 45 -10.30 -8.51 2.25
CA ALA A 45 -11.57 -9.11 1.85
C ALA A 45 -11.50 -10.65 1.79
N SER A 46 -10.38 -11.19 1.27
CA SER A 46 -10.16 -12.63 1.13
C SER A 46 -9.47 -13.26 2.35
N LYS A 47 -9.13 -12.46 3.37
CA LYS A 47 -8.41 -12.87 4.59
C LYS A 47 -7.13 -13.65 4.29
N LEU A 48 -6.36 -13.19 3.31
CA LEU A 48 -5.11 -13.86 2.92
C LEU A 48 -4.07 -13.75 4.03
N THR A 49 -3.32 -14.83 4.24
CA THR A 49 -2.15 -14.85 5.13
C THR A 49 -0.90 -14.36 4.38
N ILE A 50 0.17 -14.05 5.12
CA ILE A 50 1.48 -13.75 4.54
C ILE A 50 2.00 -14.92 3.71
N PHE A 51 1.67 -16.15 4.13
CA PHE A 51 2.01 -17.37 3.42
C PHE A 51 1.23 -17.49 2.09
N ASP A 52 -0.06 -17.20 2.09
CA ASP A 52 -0.89 -17.22 0.87
C ASP A 52 -0.37 -16.21 -0.15
N ILE A 53 -0.06 -14.99 0.30
CA ILE A 53 0.52 -13.95 -0.56
C ILE A 53 1.84 -14.44 -1.13
N THR A 54 2.76 -14.93 -0.28
CA THR A 54 4.06 -15.47 -0.72
C THR A 54 3.88 -16.56 -1.78
N LYS A 55 2.96 -17.49 -1.53
CA LYS A 55 2.66 -18.59 -2.47
C LYS A 55 2.13 -18.07 -3.80
N GLN A 56 1.22 -17.09 -3.80
CA GLN A 56 0.73 -16.45 -5.02
C GLN A 56 1.87 -15.82 -5.83
N ILE A 57 2.82 -15.14 -5.16
CA ILE A 57 4.00 -14.60 -5.84
C ILE A 57 4.84 -15.73 -6.45
N CYS A 58 5.12 -16.79 -5.69
CA CYS A 58 5.92 -17.92 -6.17
C CYS A 58 5.26 -18.63 -7.35
N ASP A 59 3.94 -18.81 -7.32
CA ASP A 59 3.17 -19.42 -8.41
C ASP A 59 3.22 -18.55 -9.67
N ALA A 60 3.12 -17.23 -9.52
CA ALA A 60 3.32 -16.26 -10.60
C ALA A 60 4.74 -16.32 -11.19
N VAL A 61 5.78 -16.36 -10.34
CA VAL A 61 7.19 -16.50 -10.77
C VAL A 61 7.39 -17.81 -11.54
N GLN A 62 6.82 -18.91 -11.04
CA GLN A 62 6.93 -20.22 -11.68
C GLN A 62 6.23 -20.24 -13.05
N ALA A 63 4.99 -19.73 -13.14
CA ALA A 63 4.25 -19.66 -14.41
C ALA A 63 4.98 -18.82 -15.48
N ARG A 64 5.70 -17.78 -15.05
CA ARG A 64 6.55 -16.99 -15.94
C ARG A 64 7.82 -17.74 -16.34
N ALA A 65 8.46 -18.44 -15.41
CA ALA A 65 9.64 -19.24 -15.68
C ALA A 65 9.38 -20.40 -16.68
N GLU A 66 8.17 -20.97 -16.68
CA GLU A 66 7.73 -21.96 -17.69
C GLU A 66 7.68 -21.39 -19.11
N LYS A 67 7.64 -20.05 -19.25
CA LYS A 67 7.74 -19.31 -20.52
C LYS A 67 9.12 -18.69 -20.72
N ASP A 68 10.14 -19.19 -20.03
CA ASP A 68 11.51 -18.68 -20.00
C ASP A 68 11.68 -17.24 -19.48
N LYS A 69 10.64 -16.69 -18.82
CA LYS A 69 10.67 -15.33 -18.25
C LYS A 69 11.08 -15.37 -16.79
N ASN A 70 12.32 -14.96 -16.52
CA ASN A 70 12.92 -15.00 -15.19
C ASN A 70 13.04 -13.61 -14.54
N HIS A 71 12.21 -12.67 -14.98
CA HIS A 71 12.13 -11.29 -14.49
C HIS A 71 10.68 -10.89 -14.24
N GLY A 72 10.49 -9.83 -13.46
CA GLY A 72 9.17 -9.24 -13.27
C GLY A 72 9.16 -8.03 -12.36
N VAL A 73 8.01 -7.38 -12.26
CA VAL A 73 7.77 -6.21 -11.41
C VAL A 73 6.52 -6.44 -10.58
N ILE A 74 6.63 -6.24 -9.27
CA ILE A 74 5.58 -6.43 -8.28
C ILE A 74 5.39 -5.13 -7.50
N LEU A 75 4.16 -4.61 -7.49
CA LEU A 75 3.81 -3.42 -6.70
C LEU A 75 3.18 -3.82 -5.36
N ILE A 76 3.66 -3.19 -4.29
CA ILE A 76 3.25 -3.47 -2.90
C ILE A 76 2.87 -2.14 -2.21
N PRO A 77 1.64 -1.96 -1.71
CA PRO A 77 1.29 -0.80 -0.91
C PRO A 77 1.93 -0.89 0.48
N GLU A 78 2.43 0.21 1.02
CA GLU A 78 3.09 0.21 2.34
C GLU A 78 2.18 -0.26 3.48
N GLY A 79 0.87 -0.04 3.38
CA GLY A 79 -0.12 -0.48 4.38
C GLY A 79 -0.55 -1.93 4.25
N LEU A 80 0.11 -2.74 3.41
CA LEU A 80 -0.22 -4.15 3.27
C LEU A 80 -0.18 -4.89 4.62
N VAL A 81 0.74 -4.51 5.51
CA VAL A 81 0.87 -5.12 6.86
C VAL A 81 -0.39 -4.99 7.70
N GLU A 82 -1.08 -3.84 7.64
CA GLU A 82 -2.36 -3.66 8.35
C GLU A 82 -3.53 -4.38 7.67
N SER A 83 -3.37 -4.80 6.42
CA SER A 83 -4.41 -5.50 5.65
C SER A 83 -4.38 -7.01 5.86
N ILE A 84 -3.21 -7.57 6.23
CA ILE A 84 -3.04 -8.99 6.52
C ILE A 84 -3.54 -9.25 7.96
N PRO A 85 -4.58 -10.08 8.17
CA PRO A 85 -5.23 -10.22 9.48
C PRO A 85 -4.28 -10.61 10.63
N GLU A 86 -3.33 -11.50 10.36
CA GLU A 86 -2.41 -12.01 11.38
C GLU A 86 -1.35 -10.99 11.80
N LEU A 87 -0.80 -10.23 10.84
CA LEU A 87 0.13 -9.15 11.12
C LEU A 87 -0.58 -7.98 11.79
N TYR A 88 -1.81 -7.68 11.38
CA TYR A 88 -2.62 -6.66 12.03
C TYR A 88 -2.91 -7.02 13.49
N ALA A 89 -3.30 -8.26 13.78
CA ALA A 89 -3.54 -8.72 15.15
C ALA A 89 -2.27 -8.63 16.02
N LEU A 90 -1.12 -9.06 15.49
CA LEU A 90 0.19 -8.91 16.14
C LEU A 90 0.52 -7.44 16.45
N LEU A 91 0.33 -6.54 15.49
CA LEU A 91 0.54 -5.10 15.69
C LEU A 91 -0.36 -4.53 16.79
N GLN A 92 -1.64 -4.91 16.82
CA GLN A 92 -2.57 -4.45 17.86
C GLN A 92 -2.14 -4.94 19.25
N GLU A 93 -1.64 -6.16 19.37
CA GLU A 93 -1.15 -6.70 20.64
C GLU A 93 0.11 -5.96 21.11
N ILE A 94 1.08 -5.74 20.21
CA ILE A 94 2.30 -4.97 20.49
C ILE A 94 1.96 -3.53 20.92
N HIS A 95 1.04 -2.86 20.21
CA HIS A 95 0.61 -1.50 20.57
C HIS A 95 -0.11 -1.48 21.93
N GLY A 96 -0.90 -2.51 22.23
CA GLY A 96 -1.55 -2.67 23.53
C GLY A 96 -0.55 -2.78 24.68
N LEU A 97 0.56 -3.50 24.48
CA LEU A 97 1.64 -3.64 25.46
C LEU A 97 2.44 -2.33 25.61
N HIS A 98 2.70 -1.61 24.51
CA HIS A 98 3.28 -0.27 24.56
C HIS A 98 2.42 0.70 25.38
N GLY A 99 1.10 0.68 25.19
CA GLY A 99 0.16 1.49 25.96
C GLY A 99 0.13 1.16 27.47
N GLN A 100 0.59 -0.03 27.86
CA GLN A 100 0.75 -0.44 29.26
C GLN A 100 2.12 -0.08 29.85
N GLY A 101 3.03 0.49 29.05
CA GLY A 101 4.38 0.86 29.48
C GLY A 101 5.36 -0.32 29.54
N VAL A 102 5.08 -1.42 28.85
CA VAL A 102 6.00 -2.56 28.75
C VAL A 102 7.21 -2.16 27.91
N SER A 103 8.42 -2.43 28.41
CA SER A 103 9.65 -2.14 27.67
C SER A 103 9.79 -3.06 26.45
N VAL A 104 10.42 -2.57 25.38
CA VAL A 104 10.54 -3.26 24.10
C VAL A 104 11.13 -4.67 24.22
N GLU A 105 12.05 -4.87 25.17
CA GLU A 105 12.75 -6.13 25.44
C GLU A 105 11.82 -7.18 26.07
N ASN A 106 10.78 -6.73 26.76
CA ASN A 106 9.83 -7.59 27.47
C ASN A 106 8.54 -7.83 26.67
N ILE A 107 8.36 -7.16 25.53
CA ILE A 107 7.15 -7.34 24.70
C ILE A 107 7.04 -8.79 24.23
N SER A 108 8.13 -9.39 23.73
CA SER A 108 8.08 -10.74 23.16
C SER A 108 7.67 -11.83 24.16
N SER A 109 7.93 -11.65 25.46
CA SER A 109 7.55 -12.61 26.50
C SER A 109 6.11 -12.47 26.97
N GLN A 110 5.46 -11.35 26.66
CA GLN A 110 4.07 -11.05 27.03
C GLN A 110 3.09 -11.19 25.86
N LEU A 111 3.58 -11.55 24.67
CA LEU A 111 2.73 -11.89 23.53
C LEU A 111 1.97 -13.19 23.78
N SER A 112 0.76 -13.25 23.24
CA SER A 112 -0.03 -14.47 23.15
C SER A 112 0.75 -15.56 22.42
N PRO A 113 0.50 -16.85 22.71
CA PRO A 113 1.25 -17.95 22.08
C PRO A 113 1.26 -17.89 20.55
N TRP A 114 0.14 -17.45 19.96
CA TRP A 114 0.00 -17.34 18.51
C TRP A 114 0.77 -16.12 17.95
N ALA A 115 0.66 -14.96 18.59
CA ALA A 115 1.42 -13.78 18.20
C ALA A 115 2.93 -13.99 18.37
N SER A 116 3.35 -14.69 19.42
CA SER A 116 4.75 -15.04 19.66
C SER A 116 5.29 -15.94 18.55
N ALA A 117 4.57 -16.99 18.18
CA ALA A 117 4.98 -17.88 17.07
C ALA A 117 5.12 -17.11 15.74
N LEU A 118 4.16 -16.23 15.42
CA LEU A 118 4.25 -15.38 14.23
C LEU A 118 5.43 -14.41 14.31
N PHE A 119 5.65 -13.80 15.48
CA PHE A 119 6.76 -12.89 15.72
C PHE A 119 8.11 -13.59 15.52
N GLU A 120 8.28 -14.79 16.07
CA GLU A 120 9.49 -15.62 15.92
C GLU A 120 9.73 -16.05 14.47
N PHE A 121 8.67 -16.35 13.72
CA PHE A 121 8.72 -16.66 12.30
C PHE A 121 9.27 -15.48 11.46
N LEU A 122 8.96 -14.24 11.84
CA LEU A 122 9.38 -13.07 11.08
C LEU A 122 10.90 -12.85 11.17
N PRO A 123 11.55 -12.37 10.09
CA PRO A 123 12.97 -12.03 10.10
C PRO A 123 13.33 -11.00 11.19
N PRO A 124 14.56 -11.04 11.75
CA PRO A 124 14.97 -10.15 12.83
C PRO A 124 14.82 -8.65 12.54
N PHE A 125 14.97 -8.22 11.29
CA PHE A 125 14.82 -6.81 10.92
C PHE A 125 13.35 -6.36 10.99
N ILE A 126 12.40 -7.20 10.55
CA ILE A 126 10.97 -6.93 10.66
C ILE A 126 10.54 -6.90 12.11
N ARG A 127 11.02 -7.84 12.94
CA ARG A 127 10.72 -7.83 14.39
C ARG A 127 11.08 -6.50 15.02
N LYS A 128 12.27 -5.95 14.72
CA LYS A 128 12.70 -4.64 15.22
C LYS A 128 11.81 -3.50 14.72
N GLN A 129 11.37 -3.55 13.46
CA GLN A 129 10.50 -2.52 12.87
C GLN A 129 9.08 -2.54 13.46
N LEU A 130 8.52 -3.74 13.75
CA LEU A 130 7.21 -3.88 14.38
C LEU A 130 7.19 -3.42 15.85
N LEU A 131 8.34 -3.46 16.53
CA LEU A 131 8.47 -3.03 17.92
C LEU A 131 8.59 -1.52 18.10
N LEU A 132 8.72 -0.75 17.01
CA LEU A 132 8.77 0.72 17.06
C LEU A 132 7.49 1.29 17.69
N HIS A 133 7.64 2.40 18.41
CA HIS A 133 6.48 3.09 18.97
C HIS A 133 5.52 3.56 17.87
N PRO A 134 4.20 3.50 18.10
CA PRO A 134 3.22 3.97 17.14
C PRO A 134 3.35 5.48 16.88
N GLU A 135 2.80 5.94 15.76
CA GLU A 135 2.64 7.36 15.46
C GLU A 135 1.65 8.04 16.43
N SER A 136 1.55 9.37 16.37
CA SER A 136 0.68 10.16 17.26
C SER A 136 -0.82 9.86 17.12
N ASP A 137 -1.21 9.17 16.04
CA ASP A 137 -2.57 8.68 15.80
C ASP A 137 -2.77 7.20 16.19
N ASP A 138 -1.83 6.64 16.98
CA ASP A 138 -1.77 5.25 17.43
C ASP A 138 -1.62 4.23 16.28
N SER A 139 -1.27 4.67 15.06
CA SER A 139 -1.00 3.79 13.92
C SER A 139 0.46 3.31 13.90
N ALA A 140 0.71 2.17 13.23
CA ALA A 140 2.06 1.68 13.10
C ALA A 140 2.87 2.60 12.17
N GLN A 141 4.19 2.65 12.34
CA GLN A 141 5.07 3.39 11.42
C GLN A 141 5.25 2.62 10.10
N LEU A 142 4.19 2.57 9.27
CA LEU A 142 4.11 1.76 8.06
C LEU A 142 5.24 2.03 7.07
N SER A 143 5.70 3.28 6.98
CA SER A 143 6.80 3.63 6.09
C SER A 143 8.14 3.02 6.53
N GLN A 144 8.31 2.70 7.83
CA GLN A 144 9.51 2.03 8.36
C GLN A 144 9.47 0.51 8.22
N ILE A 145 8.30 -0.09 8.02
CA ILE A 145 8.15 -1.53 7.88
C ILE A 145 8.46 -1.94 6.44
N GLU A 146 9.61 -2.59 6.24
CA GLU A 146 10.15 -2.96 4.93
C GLU A 146 9.47 -4.22 4.36
N THR A 147 8.17 -4.10 4.09
CA THR A 147 7.29 -5.18 3.64
C THR A 147 7.74 -5.82 2.33
N GLU A 148 8.32 -5.03 1.43
CA GLU A 148 8.93 -5.51 0.18
C GLU A 148 10.09 -6.47 0.44
N LYS A 149 10.93 -6.18 1.44
CA LYS A 149 12.06 -7.04 1.81
C LYS A 149 11.60 -8.29 2.52
N LEU A 150 10.57 -8.18 3.37
CA LEU A 150 9.92 -9.34 3.99
C LEU A 150 9.42 -10.31 2.93
N LEU A 151 8.60 -9.82 1.99
CA LEU A 151 8.05 -10.64 0.92
C LEU A 151 9.15 -11.21 0.02
N ALA A 152 10.14 -10.40 -0.37
CA ALA A 152 11.26 -10.87 -1.18
C ALA A 152 12.03 -12.03 -0.53
N GLN A 153 12.31 -11.94 0.78
CA GLN A 153 13.00 -13.01 1.51
C GLN A 153 12.15 -14.27 1.65
N LEU A 154 10.85 -14.13 1.94
CA LEU A 154 9.93 -15.26 2.03
C LEU A 154 9.79 -15.98 0.68
N VAL A 155 9.62 -15.22 -0.39
CA VAL A 155 9.57 -15.74 -1.77
C VAL A 155 10.88 -16.42 -2.13
N GLU A 156 12.04 -15.82 -1.84
CA GLU A 156 13.33 -16.44 -2.10
C GLU A 156 13.50 -17.78 -1.36
N THR A 157 13.09 -17.84 -0.09
CA THR A 157 13.13 -19.07 0.73
C THR A 157 12.25 -20.16 0.11
N GLU A 158 11.02 -19.81 -0.28
CA GLU A 158 10.06 -20.73 -0.88
C GLU A 158 10.50 -21.19 -2.28
N MET A 159 11.02 -20.30 -3.12
CA MET A 159 11.55 -20.65 -4.45
C MET A 159 12.77 -21.56 -4.34
N ASN A 160 13.66 -21.33 -3.37
CA ASN A 160 14.79 -22.22 -3.09
C ASN A 160 14.34 -23.61 -2.63
N ARG A 161 13.25 -23.69 -1.85
CA ARG A 161 12.63 -24.97 -1.45
C ARG A 161 12.11 -25.71 -2.69
N ARG A 162 11.34 -25.03 -3.56
CA ARG A 162 10.82 -25.60 -4.82
C ARG A 162 11.93 -26.05 -5.78
N LEU A 163 13.04 -25.33 -5.83
CA LEU A 163 14.21 -25.72 -6.64
C LEU A 163 14.85 -27.02 -6.11
N LYS A 164 14.99 -27.17 -4.79
CA LYS A 164 15.52 -28.40 -4.16
C LYS A 164 14.60 -29.61 -4.37
N GLU A 165 13.30 -29.38 -4.37
CA GLU A 165 12.27 -30.40 -4.62
C GLU A 165 12.09 -30.73 -6.11
N GLY A 166 12.70 -29.94 -7.02
CA GLY A 166 12.60 -30.13 -8.47
C GLY A 166 11.27 -29.69 -9.09
N THR A 167 10.39 -29.05 -8.32
CA THR A 167 9.10 -28.51 -8.80
C THR A 167 9.28 -27.20 -9.57
N TYR A 168 10.35 -26.46 -9.29
CA TYR A 168 10.75 -25.27 -10.04
C TYR A 168 12.03 -25.54 -10.85
N LYS A 169 11.95 -25.32 -12.17
CA LYS A 169 13.07 -25.52 -13.11
C LYS A 169 13.62 -24.22 -13.71
N GLY A 170 13.12 -23.07 -13.24
CA GLY A 170 13.59 -21.78 -13.72
C GLY A 170 14.97 -21.40 -13.17
N LYS A 171 15.44 -20.21 -13.55
CA LYS A 171 16.71 -19.67 -13.05
C LYS A 171 16.61 -19.35 -11.56
N LYS A 172 17.76 -19.21 -10.90
CA LYS A 172 17.83 -18.75 -9.50
C LYS A 172 17.04 -17.44 -9.34
N PHE A 173 16.09 -17.45 -8.41
CA PHE A 173 15.30 -16.26 -8.08
C PHE A 173 16.20 -15.17 -7.49
N ASN A 174 16.02 -13.94 -7.93
CA ASN A 174 16.83 -12.81 -7.51
C ASN A 174 15.95 -11.57 -7.40
N ALA A 175 15.82 -11.04 -6.19
CA ALA A 175 14.93 -9.92 -5.89
C ALA A 175 15.69 -8.62 -5.71
N ILE A 176 15.14 -7.53 -6.26
CA ILE A 176 15.60 -6.15 -6.01
C ILE A 176 14.46 -5.40 -5.37
N CYS A 177 14.71 -4.79 -4.22
CA CYS A 177 13.70 -4.05 -3.46
C CYS A 177 13.87 -2.54 -3.65
N HIS A 178 12.75 -1.85 -3.88
CA HIS A 178 12.69 -0.39 -3.92
C HIS A 178 11.55 0.11 -3.05
N PHE A 179 11.74 1.28 -2.45
CA PHE A 179 10.67 2.00 -1.77
C PHE A 179 10.54 3.39 -2.40
N PHE A 180 9.35 3.70 -2.91
CA PHE A 180 9.03 5.00 -3.47
C PHE A 180 7.97 5.73 -2.65
N GLY A 181 8.32 6.90 -2.13
CA GLY A 181 7.46 7.70 -1.28
C GLY A 181 7.96 9.13 -1.11
N TYR A 182 8.95 9.33 -0.24
CA TYR A 182 9.43 10.66 0.17
C TYR A 182 9.82 11.55 -1.01
N GLN A 183 10.49 11.01 -2.03
CA GLN A 183 10.90 11.77 -3.21
C GLN A 183 9.71 12.29 -4.03
N ALA A 184 8.55 11.60 -4.01
CA ALA A 184 7.37 12.05 -4.73
C ALA A 184 6.62 13.16 -3.98
N ARG A 185 6.69 13.18 -2.64
CA ARG A 185 6.01 14.19 -1.81
C ARG A 185 6.64 15.59 -1.90
N GLY A 186 7.92 15.67 -2.22
CA GLY A 186 8.64 16.94 -2.42
C GLY A 186 8.81 17.33 -3.89
N ALA A 187 8.16 16.63 -4.83
CA ALA A 187 8.28 16.90 -6.25
C ALA A 187 7.47 18.13 -6.67
N LEU A 188 7.77 18.67 -7.85
CA LEU A 188 6.97 19.73 -8.46
C LEU A 188 5.55 19.21 -8.77
N PRO A 189 4.49 19.94 -8.38
CA PRO A 189 3.11 19.54 -8.65
C PRO A 189 2.81 19.52 -10.16
N SER A 190 1.92 18.62 -10.59
CA SER A 190 1.40 18.63 -11.95
C SER A 190 0.62 19.90 -12.25
N LYS A 191 0.40 20.24 -13.53
CA LYS A 191 -0.49 21.35 -13.90
C LYS A 191 -1.89 21.17 -13.28
N PHE A 192 -2.39 19.94 -13.26
CA PHE A 192 -3.66 19.60 -12.61
C PHE A 192 -3.63 19.96 -11.12
N ASP A 193 -2.59 19.54 -10.38
CA ASP A 193 -2.48 19.83 -8.95
C ASP A 193 -2.26 21.33 -8.67
N CYS A 194 -1.52 22.03 -9.53
CA CYS A 194 -1.38 23.48 -9.47
C CYS A 194 -2.74 24.18 -9.57
N ASP A 195 -3.50 23.88 -10.62
CA ASP A 195 -4.83 24.46 -10.85
C ASP A 195 -5.79 24.07 -9.72
N TYR A 196 -5.79 22.81 -9.32
CA TYR A 196 -6.66 22.29 -8.26
C TYR A 196 -6.38 22.93 -6.90
N ALA A 197 -5.11 22.98 -6.48
CA ALA A 197 -4.72 23.60 -5.21
C ALA A 197 -5.00 25.11 -5.21
N TYR A 198 -4.73 25.79 -6.34
CA TYR A 198 -5.01 27.21 -6.50
C TYR A 198 -6.51 27.50 -6.35
N VAL A 199 -7.36 26.75 -7.06
CA VAL A 199 -8.82 26.88 -6.97
C VAL A 199 -9.31 26.59 -5.55
N LEU A 200 -8.84 25.53 -4.89
CA LEU A 200 -9.22 25.23 -3.51
C LEU A 200 -8.90 26.40 -2.55
N GLY A 201 -7.75 27.05 -2.71
CA GLY A 201 -7.39 28.25 -1.93
C GLY A 201 -8.38 29.40 -2.13
N HIS A 202 -8.80 29.66 -3.37
CA HIS A 202 -9.83 30.65 -3.69
C HIS A 202 -11.20 30.31 -3.08
N VAL A 203 -11.59 29.03 -3.11
CA VAL A 203 -12.81 28.58 -2.46
C VAL A 203 -12.76 28.84 -0.95
N CYS A 204 -11.63 28.53 -0.29
CA CYS A 204 -11.44 28.83 1.13
C CYS A 204 -11.59 30.33 1.44
N TYR A 205 -11.06 31.21 0.60
CA TYR A 205 -11.27 32.65 0.74
C TYR A 205 -12.76 33.02 0.73
N HIS A 206 -13.53 32.49 -0.21
CA HIS A 206 -14.97 32.76 -0.29
C HIS A 206 -15.77 32.18 0.89
N ILE A 207 -15.38 31.01 1.41
CA ILE A 207 -15.99 30.42 2.62
C ILE A 207 -15.80 31.37 3.82
N ILE A 208 -14.58 31.89 4.00
CA ILE A 208 -14.25 32.83 5.08
C ILE A 208 -14.99 34.16 4.91
N ALA A 209 -15.02 34.71 3.68
CA ALA A 209 -15.71 35.95 3.37
C ALA A 209 -17.23 35.86 3.63
N ALA A 210 -17.81 34.66 3.48
CA ALA A 210 -19.21 34.39 3.82
C ALA A 210 -19.46 34.14 5.32
N GLY A 211 -18.43 34.19 6.17
CA GLY A 211 -18.53 33.97 7.62
C GLY A 211 -18.78 32.51 8.01
N LEU A 212 -18.48 31.55 7.14
CA LEU A 212 -18.71 30.12 7.38
C LEU A 212 -17.51 29.46 8.07
N ASN A 213 -17.78 28.55 9.01
CA ASN A 213 -16.78 27.76 9.74
C ASN A 213 -17.15 26.27 9.75
N GLY A 214 -16.15 25.38 9.85
CA GLY A 214 -16.35 23.92 9.88
C GLY A 214 -16.62 23.30 8.50
N TYR A 215 -16.29 24.02 7.42
CA TYR A 215 -16.45 23.55 6.04
C TYR A 215 -15.09 23.23 5.40
N MET A 216 -15.09 22.20 4.56
CA MET A 216 -14.00 21.85 3.66
C MET A 216 -14.31 22.38 2.26
N ALA A 217 -13.35 23.05 1.63
CA ALA A 217 -13.46 23.44 0.23
C ALA A 217 -13.52 22.21 -0.67
N THR A 218 -14.44 22.22 -1.65
CA THR A 218 -14.60 21.10 -2.59
C THR A 218 -14.68 21.62 -4.02
N VAL A 219 -14.15 20.84 -4.95
CA VAL A 219 -14.27 21.08 -6.39
C VAL A 219 -14.71 19.79 -7.06
N THR A 220 -15.71 19.88 -7.93
CA THR A 220 -16.23 18.75 -8.70
C THR A 220 -16.05 18.97 -10.19
N ASN A 221 -16.27 17.93 -10.99
CA ASN A 221 -16.00 17.88 -12.43
C ASN A 221 -14.51 17.99 -12.80
N LEU A 222 -13.61 17.46 -11.97
CA LEU A 222 -12.15 17.52 -12.13
C LEU A 222 -11.61 16.89 -13.44
N LYS A 223 -12.38 15.99 -14.08
CA LYS A 223 -12.04 15.43 -15.40
C LYS A 223 -12.24 16.45 -16.55
N SER A 224 -13.07 17.47 -16.34
CA SER A 224 -13.34 18.50 -17.36
C SER A 224 -12.28 19.61 -17.31
N PRO A 225 -12.16 20.44 -18.36
CA PRO A 225 -11.32 21.65 -18.30
C PRO A 225 -11.70 22.55 -17.12
N VAL A 226 -10.72 23.32 -16.62
CA VAL A 226 -10.83 24.13 -15.38
C VAL A 226 -12.06 25.06 -15.39
N ASN A 227 -12.41 25.63 -16.54
CA ASN A 227 -13.58 26.50 -16.68
C ASN A 227 -14.95 25.82 -16.47
N LYS A 228 -15.00 24.48 -16.42
CA LYS A 228 -16.19 23.67 -16.12
C LYS A 228 -16.19 23.09 -14.71
N TRP A 229 -15.17 23.38 -13.92
CA TRP A 229 -15.11 22.96 -12.53
C TRP A 229 -16.20 23.66 -11.72
N ARG A 230 -16.77 22.94 -10.76
CA ARG A 230 -17.78 23.47 -9.86
C ARG A 230 -17.23 23.52 -8.46
N CYS A 231 -17.13 24.72 -7.92
CA CYS A 231 -16.64 25.00 -6.58
C CYS A 231 -17.77 24.93 -5.55
N GLY A 232 -17.47 24.46 -4.35
CA GLY A 232 -18.42 24.38 -3.25
C GLY A 232 -17.74 24.18 -1.91
N ALA A 233 -18.55 23.97 -0.89
CA ALA A 233 -18.10 23.73 0.48
C ALA A 233 -18.93 22.61 1.10
N ALA A 234 -18.28 21.66 1.78
CA ALA A 234 -18.93 20.56 2.47
C ALA A 234 -18.63 20.61 3.97
N PRO A 235 -19.64 20.48 4.87
CA PRO A 235 -19.39 20.50 6.30
C PRO A 235 -18.56 19.29 6.72
N ILE A 236 -17.48 19.51 7.48
CA ILE A 236 -16.54 18.44 7.83
C ILE A 236 -17.20 17.30 8.61
N SER A 237 -18.20 17.63 9.45
CA SER A 237 -18.97 16.67 10.23
C SER A 237 -19.70 15.63 9.38
N SER A 238 -20.08 15.95 8.14
CA SER A 238 -20.73 15.01 7.22
C SER A 238 -19.80 13.89 6.75
N MET A 239 -18.48 14.06 6.89
CA MET A 239 -17.46 13.08 6.49
C MET A 239 -16.87 12.31 7.68
N MET A 240 -17.34 12.59 8.91
CA MET A 240 -16.80 12.00 10.13
C MET A 240 -17.63 10.82 10.62
N THR A 241 -16.95 9.84 11.20
CA THR A 241 -17.57 8.78 12.02
C THR A 241 -16.79 8.59 13.30
N VAL A 242 -17.50 8.19 14.35
CA VAL A 242 -16.89 7.81 15.63
C VAL A 242 -16.33 6.40 15.51
N LYS A 243 -15.01 6.28 15.38
CA LYS A 243 -14.35 4.97 15.46
C LYS A 243 -14.20 4.59 16.93
N ARG A 244 -14.73 3.42 17.31
CA ARG A 244 -14.37 2.77 18.57
C ARG A 244 -12.96 2.21 18.38
N TRP A 245 -11.96 2.93 18.87
CA TRP A 245 -10.60 2.43 18.93
C TRP A 245 -10.49 1.54 20.17
N SER A 246 -9.81 0.40 20.04
CA SER A 246 -9.52 -0.61 21.06
C SER A 246 -10.53 -1.77 21.19
N ARG A 247 -10.08 -2.94 20.75
CA ARG A 247 -10.43 -4.23 21.37
C ARG A 247 -9.29 -4.55 22.34
N GLY A 248 -9.50 -4.31 23.63
CA GLY A 248 -8.52 -4.60 24.67
C GLY A 248 -9.04 -4.15 26.05
N PRO A 249 -8.45 -4.66 27.15
CA PRO A 249 -8.90 -4.35 28.52
C PRO A 249 -8.83 -2.85 28.87
N SER A 250 -7.97 -2.10 28.17
CA SER A 250 -7.70 -0.67 28.37
C SER A 250 -8.45 0.25 27.40
N ALA A 251 -9.46 -0.27 26.70
CA ALA A 251 -10.21 0.50 25.70
C ALA A 251 -10.93 1.70 26.34
N THR A 252 -10.58 2.91 25.91
CA THR A 252 -11.35 4.11 26.24
C THR A 252 -12.74 3.97 25.62
N GLN A 253 -13.80 4.04 26.43
CA GLN A 253 -15.19 3.88 25.94
C GLN A 253 -15.64 4.99 24.98
N ILE A 254 -14.89 6.09 24.92
CA ILE A 254 -15.17 7.25 24.08
C ILE A 254 -14.41 7.09 22.75
N GLY A 255 -15.15 6.79 21.68
CA GLY A 255 -14.58 6.77 20.34
C GLY A 255 -14.13 8.18 19.91
N LYS A 256 -12.99 8.26 19.21
CA LYS A 256 -12.50 9.52 18.64
C LYS A 256 -13.20 9.76 17.28
N PRO A 257 -13.74 10.96 17.02
CA PRO A 257 -14.32 11.26 15.72
C PRO A 257 -13.19 11.37 14.69
N ALA A 258 -13.32 10.65 13.57
CA ALA A 258 -12.32 10.61 12.51
C ALA A 258 -13.00 10.68 11.14
N VAL A 259 -12.34 11.32 10.17
CA VAL A 259 -12.82 11.35 8.78
C VAL A 259 -12.75 9.94 8.19
N HIS A 260 -13.79 9.55 7.45
CA HIS A 260 -13.78 8.30 6.70
C HIS A 260 -12.64 8.27 5.70
N MET A 261 -11.77 7.29 5.85
CA MET A 261 -10.79 6.97 4.82
C MET A 261 -11.52 6.20 3.71
N ALA A 262 -11.49 6.72 2.48
CA ALA A 262 -11.94 5.98 1.32
C ALA A 262 -10.87 4.97 0.90
N SER A 263 -11.18 3.68 0.94
CA SER A 263 -10.33 2.61 0.38
C SER A 263 -10.60 2.40 -1.11
N VAL A 264 -9.81 1.56 -1.77
CA VAL A 264 -10.11 1.12 -3.13
C VAL A 264 -11.46 0.39 -3.14
N ASP A 265 -12.32 0.74 -4.08
CA ASP A 265 -13.58 0.03 -4.32
C ASP A 265 -13.33 -1.18 -5.25
N LEU A 266 -13.44 -2.39 -4.69
CA LEU A 266 -13.30 -3.65 -5.43
C LEU A 266 -14.45 -3.93 -6.41
N LYS A 267 -15.48 -3.08 -6.43
CA LYS A 267 -16.54 -3.08 -7.45
C LYS A 267 -16.43 -1.87 -8.39
N GLY A 268 -15.42 -1.03 -8.18
CA GLY A 268 -15.19 0.17 -8.96
C GLY A 268 -14.60 -0.13 -10.34
N LYS A 269 -14.81 0.79 -11.29
CA LYS A 269 -14.34 0.66 -12.67
C LYS A 269 -12.82 0.52 -12.79
N ALA A 270 -12.07 1.24 -11.95
CA ALA A 270 -10.61 1.19 -11.96
C ALA A 270 -10.08 -0.21 -11.60
N TYR A 271 -10.66 -0.84 -10.56
CA TYR A 271 -10.31 -2.20 -10.19
C TYR A 271 -10.78 -3.22 -11.23
N ASP A 272 -11.97 -3.04 -11.81
CA ASP A 272 -12.47 -3.92 -12.88
C ASP A 272 -11.54 -3.95 -14.11
N VAL A 273 -11.05 -2.79 -14.55
CA VAL A 273 -10.05 -2.71 -15.64
C VAL A 273 -8.76 -3.44 -15.26
N LEU A 274 -8.25 -3.27 -14.05
CA LEU A 274 -7.06 -4.00 -13.59
C LEU A 274 -7.32 -5.52 -13.58
N ARG A 275 -8.47 -5.95 -13.05
CA ARG A 275 -8.84 -7.36 -12.91
C ARG A 275 -8.97 -8.06 -14.25
N GLN A 276 -9.57 -7.41 -15.25
CA GLN A 276 -9.73 -7.96 -16.60
C GLN A 276 -8.40 -8.18 -17.31
N ASN A 277 -7.40 -7.34 -17.02
CA ASN A 277 -6.09 -7.39 -17.68
C ASN A 277 -5.00 -8.09 -16.85
N SER A 278 -5.27 -8.50 -15.60
CA SER A 278 -4.27 -9.01 -14.67
C SER A 278 -3.51 -10.24 -15.19
N SER A 279 -4.22 -11.17 -15.83
CA SER A 279 -3.63 -12.39 -16.41
C SER A 279 -2.76 -12.10 -17.62
N SER A 280 -3.14 -11.11 -18.45
CA SER A 280 -2.29 -10.62 -19.54
C SER A 280 -1.04 -9.94 -18.98
N PHE A 281 -1.19 -8.99 -18.04
CA PHE A 281 -0.06 -8.29 -17.42
C PHE A 281 0.94 -9.24 -16.75
N LEU A 282 0.43 -10.31 -16.14
CA LEU A 282 1.26 -11.32 -15.48
C LEU A 282 2.15 -12.09 -16.47
N LEU A 283 1.66 -12.45 -17.66
CA LEU A 283 2.33 -13.38 -18.56
C LEU A 283 2.95 -12.72 -19.80
N GLU A 284 2.29 -11.69 -20.33
CA GLU A 284 2.68 -10.96 -21.53
C GLU A 284 3.30 -9.65 -21.05
N ASP A 285 4.57 -9.39 -21.35
CA ASP A 285 5.31 -8.26 -20.77
C ASP A 285 4.90 -6.93 -21.42
N VAL A 286 3.63 -6.53 -21.24
CA VAL A 286 2.97 -5.37 -21.85
C VAL A 286 3.20 -4.10 -21.03
N TYR A 287 4.42 -3.92 -20.54
CA TYR A 287 4.78 -2.78 -19.70
C TYR A 287 4.59 -1.46 -20.42
N ARG A 288 4.17 -0.45 -19.66
CA ARG A 288 4.14 0.95 -20.09
C ARG A 288 5.21 1.74 -19.36
N ASN A 289 5.83 2.66 -20.08
CA ASN A 289 6.85 3.56 -19.55
C ASN A 289 6.34 5.00 -19.65
N PRO A 290 5.50 5.47 -18.70
CA PRO A 290 5.09 6.86 -18.69
C PRO A 290 6.34 7.74 -18.55
N GLY A 291 6.43 8.76 -19.41
CA GLY A 291 7.52 9.74 -19.35
C GLY A 291 7.45 10.62 -18.09
N PRO A 292 8.46 11.47 -17.86
CA PRO A 292 8.42 12.44 -16.77
C PRO A 292 7.28 13.44 -16.97
N LEU A 293 6.83 14.04 -15.86
CA LEU A 293 5.85 15.13 -15.89
C LEU A 293 6.31 16.25 -16.83
N GLN A 294 5.42 16.70 -17.72
CA GLN A 294 5.68 17.79 -18.66
C GLN A 294 4.99 19.07 -18.17
N PHE A 295 5.70 20.20 -18.26
CA PHE A 295 5.18 21.52 -17.88
C PHE A 295 4.90 22.42 -19.10
N ASP A 296 5.56 22.12 -20.22
CA ASP A 296 5.39 22.79 -21.50
C ASP A 296 5.05 21.76 -22.58
N GLY A 297 4.39 22.22 -23.65
CA GLY A 297 3.96 21.38 -24.77
C GLY A 297 2.44 21.27 -24.90
N PRO A 298 1.95 20.50 -25.90
CA PRO A 298 0.52 20.31 -26.10
C PRO A 298 -0.07 19.55 -24.91
N GLY A 299 -1.10 20.14 -24.30
CA GLY A 299 -1.90 19.57 -23.20
C GLY A 299 -3.36 19.42 -23.59
#